data_AF-A0A931UWM8-F1
#
_entry.id   AF-A0A931UWM8-F1
#
_cell.length_a   1.000
_cell.length_b   1.000
_cell.length_c   1.000
_cell.angle_alpha   90.00
_cell.angle_beta   90.00
_cell.angle_gamma   90.00
#
_symmetry.space_group_name_H-M   'P 1'
#
loop_
_entity.id
_entity.type
_entity.pdbx_description
1 polymer ?
#
loop_
_entity_poly.entity_id
_entity_poly.type
_entity_poly.pdbx_seq_one_letter_code
_entity_poly.pdbx_strand_id
1 'polypeptide(L)'
;MEPRPFRFVWFAAPMLASAIGCAAPIGPEVDAGSSQKLSVVEVRTWHAADTGQVVRVDAAARFVSVREPGAPSDALELLGLAWAPVSTGACTLVSEEAARQTSSVRVDLRDLSPVTMLLDGAPVGLEPRAFPDVAGLVSGVVFVAPADLVVPQATKSITLQTANAAVAGLELPELPAPVRLVDAVANDGTFTVDATGFAVTTAPARGDDRIVVEVLRGGVLRARCGVDTTGHLRIDAAALGGAGEATLVFRAQRHLLRDDATSSLDARLERDVEVRVVAR
;
A
#
# COMPACT_ATOMS: atom_id res chain seq x y z
N MET A 1 -66.65 -9.06 18.47
CA MET A 1 -66.28 -8.23 19.62
C MET A 1 -66.54 -9.06 20.86
N GLU A 2 -65.49 -9.70 21.38
CA GLU A 2 -65.53 -10.40 22.68
C GLU A 2 -64.08 -10.45 23.19
N PRO A 3 -63.75 -9.81 24.32
CA PRO A 3 -62.40 -9.81 24.85
C PRO A 3 -62.24 -10.97 25.84
N ARG A 4 -61.09 -11.65 25.80
CA ARG A 4 -60.62 -12.41 26.98
C ARG A 4 -59.16 -12.13 27.29
N PRO A 5 -58.85 -11.82 28.57
CA PRO A 5 -57.52 -11.52 29.04
C PRO A 5 -56.84 -12.81 29.53
N PHE A 6 -55.52 -12.92 29.37
CA PHE A 6 -54.72 -13.65 30.35
C PHE A 6 -53.33 -13.00 30.44
N ARG A 7 -53.09 -12.40 31.61
CA ARG A 7 -51.78 -11.99 32.09
C ARG A 7 -51.01 -13.25 32.48
N PHE A 8 -49.75 -13.36 32.05
CA PHE A 8 -48.74 -14.05 32.84
C PHE A 8 -47.48 -13.18 32.85
N VAL A 9 -47.20 -12.67 34.04
CA VAL A 9 -45.95 -12.01 34.41
C VAL A 9 -44.98 -13.12 34.76
N TRP A 10 -43.82 -13.15 34.10
CA TRP A 10 -42.65 -13.89 34.55
C TRP A 10 -41.50 -12.90 34.73
N PHE A 11 -41.14 -12.68 35.99
CA PHE A 11 -39.89 -12.06 36.37
C PHE A 11 -38.78 -13.08 36.12
N ALA A 12 -37.92 -12.84 35.14
CA ALA A 12 -36.63 -13.52 35.02
C ALA A 12 -35.55 -12.59 35.58
N ALA A 13 -34.88 -13.06 36.62
CA ALA A 13 -33.86 -12.35 37.37
C ALA A 13 -32.62 -12.01 36.50
N PRO A 14 -31.93 -10.88 36.76
CA PRO A 14 -30.67 -10.58 36.12
C PRO A 14 -29.57 -11.48 36.71
N MET A 15 -29.00 -12.38 35.89
CA MET A 15 -27.72 -13.01 36.20
C MET A 15 -26.61 -11.97 36.01
N LEU A 16 -26.09 -11.46 37.13
CA LEU A 16 -24.81 -10.76 37.17
C LEU A 16 -23.69 -11.76 36.91
N ALA A 17 -23.23 -11.81 35.65
CA ALA A 17 -21.96 -12.45 35.30
C ALA A 17 -20.81 -11.53 35.71
N SER A 18 -20.16 -11.84 36.84
CA SER A 18 -18.92 -11.20 37.25
C SER A 18 -17.80 -11.61 36.30
N ALA A 19 -17.50 -10.77 35.31
CA ALA A 19 -16.31 -10.89 34.50
C ALA A 19 -15.09 -10.55 35.37
N ILE A 20 -14.35 -11.58 35.78
CA ILE A 20 -13.01 -11.43 36.35
C ILE A 20 -12.09 -11.07 35.18
N GLY A 21 -12.01 -9.77 34.88
CA GLY A 21 -11.01 -9.24 33.96
C GLY A 21 -9.64 -9.32 34.62
N CYS A 22 -8.74 -10.12 34.07
CA CYS A 22 -7.32 -10.08 34.39
C CYS A 22 -6.76 -8.72 33.95
N ALA A 23 -6.83 -7.71 34.83
CA ALA A 23 -6.03 -6.51 34.69
C ALA A 23 -4.60 -6.85 35.08
N ALA A 24 -3.77 -7.21 34.09
CA ALA A 24 -2.33 -7.27 34.30
C ALA A 24 -1.82 -5.83 34.54
N PRO A 25 -1.10 -5.56 35.64
CA PRO A 25 -0.50 -4.26 35.86
C PRO A 25 0.55 -4.02 34.77
N ILE A 26 0.34 -2.98 33.97
CA ILE A 26 1.36 -2.44 33.06
C ILE A 26 2.44 -1.87 33.99
N GLY A 27 3.59 -2.55 34.04
CA GLY A 27 4.74 -2.10 34.82
C GLY A 27 5.24 -0.74 34.32
N PRO A 28 5.94 0.03 35.17
CA PRO A 28 6.50 1.31 34.78
C PRO A 28 7.41 1.14 33.57
N GLU A 29 7.08 1.88 32.51
CA GLU A 29 7.81 1.95 31.26
C GLU A 29 9.23 2.45 31.55
N VAL A 30 10.21 1.58 31.33
CA VAL A 30 11.62 1.86 31.53
C VAL A 30 12.07 2.88 30.50
N ASP A 31 12.49 4.04 31.02
CA ASP A 31 13.41 5.06 30.51
C ASP A 31 13.49 5.38 29.01
N ALA A 32 13.45 6.69 28.78
CA ALA A 32 13.61 7.42 27.54
C ALA A 32 14.90 7.08 26.77
N GLY A 33 14.91 5.93 26.11
CA GLY A 33 15.68 5.77 24.88
C GLY A 33 15.11 6.72 23.82
N SER A 34 16.00 7.34 23.06
CA SER A 34 15.69 8.10 21.84
C SER A 34 14.85 7.22 20.89
N SER A 35 13.53 7.26 21.04
CA SER A 35 12.61 6.49 20.21
C SER A 35 12.20 7.38 19.04
N GLN A 36 12.69 7.07 17.85
CA GLN A 36 12.26 7.80 16.65
C GLN A 36 10.83 7.36 16.30
N LYS A 37 9.92 8.34 16.24
CA LYS A 37 8.53 8.15 15.85
C LYS A 37 8.40 8.40 14.36
N LEU A 38 7.95 7.38 13.64
CA LEU A 38 7.75 7.38 12.20
C LEU A 38 6.29 7.05 11.90
N SER A 39 5.58 7.94 11.22
CA SER A 39 4.25 7.63 10.69
C SER A 39 4.41 7.16 9.26
N VAL A 40 3.97 5.94 8.95
CA VAL A 40 4.01 5.40 7.60
C VAL A 40 2.60 5.27 7.03
N VAL A 41 2.42 5.83 5.84
CA VAL A 41 1.14 5.84 5.14
C VAL A 41 1.33 5.14 3.81
N GLU A 42 0.55 4.10 3.56
CA GLU A 42 0.53 3.37 2.30
C GLU A 42 -0.86 3.48 1.70
N VAL A 43 -0.98 4.07 0.52
CA VAL A 43 -2.23 4.04 -0.23
C VAL A 43 -1.99 3.57 -1.64
N ARG A 44 -2.73 2.53 -2.04
CA ARG A 44 -2.65 1.90 -3.35
C ARG A 44 -4.03 1.94 -3.97
N THR A 45 -4.13 2.49 -5.17
CA THR A 45 -5.40 2.56 -5.90
C THR A 45 -5.32 1.78 -7.19
N TRP A 46 -6.26 0.86 -7.40
CA TRP A 46 -6.30 -0.05 -8.53
C TRP A 46 -7.36 0.38 -9.54
N HIS A 47 -6.93 0.60 -10.77
CA HIS A 47 -7.82 0.95 -11.88
C HIS A 47 -8.04 -0.27 -12.77
N ALA A 48 -9.30 -0.72 -12.88
CA ALA A 48 -9.69 -1.63 -13.94
C ALA A 48 -9.67 -0.85 -15.27
N ALA A 49 -9.00 -1.38 -16.29
CA ALA A 49 -8.87 -0.72 -17.59
C ALA A 49 -10.23 -0.44 -18.26
N ASP A 50 -11.27 -1.20 -17.92
CA ASP A 50 -12.48 -1.32 -18.73
C ASP A 50 -13.75 -0.64 -18.16
N THR A 51 -13.77 -0.20 -16.89
CA THR A 51 -15.02 0.28 -16.25
C THR A 51 -15.07 1.77 -15.95
N GLY A 52 -13.96 2.50 -16.12
CA GLY A 52 -13.91 3.98 -16.21
C GLY A 52 -14.51 4.81 -15.06
N GLN A 53 -15.02 4.20 -13.98
CA GLN A 53 -15.78 4.93 -12.94
C GLN A 53 -15.44 4.56 -11.51
N VAL A 54 -14.87 3.38 -11.26
CA VAL A 54 -14.67 2.85 -9.92
C VAL A 54 -13.23 2.38 -9.75
N VAL A 55 -12.60 2.85 -8.68
CA VAL A 55 -11.24 2.48 -8.29
C VAL A 55 -11.32 1.77 -6.95
N ARG A 56 -10.71 0.58 -6.87
CA ARG A 56 -10.54 -0.11 -5.58
C ARG A 56 -9.37 0.53 -4.86
N VAL A 57 -9.55 0.82 -3.57
CA VAL A 57 -8.51 1.45 -2.76
C VAL A 57 -8.10 0.51 -1.64
N ASP A 58 -6.82 0.15 -1.63
CA ASP A 58 -6.16 -0.49 -0.50
C ASP A 58 -5.37 0.59 0.23
N ALA A 59 -5.79 0.94 1.44
CA ALA A 59 -5.08 1.93 2.25
C ALA A 59 -4.71 1.33 3.61
N ALA A 60 -3.49 1.61 4.06
CA ALA A 60 -2.98 1.25 5.36
C ALA A 60 -2.20 2.41 5.98
N ALA A 61 -2.45 2.67 7.27
CA ALA A 61 -1.66 3.58 8.08
C ALA A 61 -0.99 2.78 9.20
N ARG A 62 0.32 2.98 9.37
CA ARG A 62 1.14 2.31 10.38
C ARG A 62 1.90 3.38 11.16
N PHE A 63 1.83 3.34 12.49
CA PHE A 63 2.55 4.29 13.32
C PHE A 63 3.68 3.55 14.01
N VAL A 64 4.90 3.81 13.60
CA VAL A 64 6.08 3.04 13.96
C VAL A 64 6.89 3.78 15.01
N SER A 65 7.37 3.04 16.00
CA SER A 65 8.43 3.47 16.90
C SER A 65 9.62 2.53 16.72
N VAL A 66 10.76 3.10 16.31
CA VAL A 66 12.01 2.34 16.18
C VAL A 66 12.81 2.56 17.45
N ARG A 67 13.22 1.46 18.11
CA ARG A 67 14.16 1.53 19.24
C ARG A 67 15.59 1.47 18.70
N GLU A 68 16.43 2.40 19.13
CA GLU A 68 17.87 2.37 18.82
C GLU A 68 18.50 1.04 19.26
N PRO A 69 19.53 0.53 18.54
CA PRO A 69 20.34 1.23 17.53
C PRO A 69 19.90 1.08 16.05
N GLY A 70 18.62 0.80 15.75
CA GLY A 70 18.16 0.61 14.37
C GLY A 70 17.95 1.90 13.56
N ALA A 71 18.34 1.90 12.28
CA ALA A 71 18.00 2.98 11.34
C ALA A 71 16.52 2.87 10.89
N PRO A 72 15.83 4.00 10.66
CA PRO A 72 14.44 3.99 10.16
C PRO A 72 14.26 3.23 8.84
N SER A 73 15.26 3.26 7.96
CA SER A 73 15.28 2.53 6.69
C SER A 73 15.12 1.01 6.88
N ASP A 74 15.75 0.47 7.92
CA ASP A 74 15.74 -0.96 8.21
C ASP A 74 14.37 -1.38 8.75
N ALA A 75 13.74 -0.52 9.54
CA ALA A 75 12.35 -0.72 9.99
C ALA A 75 11.38 -0.68 8.80
N LEU A 76 11.56 0.23 7.85
CA LEU A 76 10.76 0.26 6.61
C LEU A 76 10.99 -0.99 5.77
N GLU A 77 12.22 -1.48 5.67
CA GLU A 77 12.53 -2.72 4.97
C GLU A 77 11.87 -3.93 5.62
N LEU A 78 11.96 -4.04 6.95
CA LEU A 78 11.33 -5.11 7.72
C LEU A 78 9.80 -5.11 7.58
N LEU A 79 9.19 -3.93 7.48
CA LEU A 79 7.76 -3.78 7.27
C LEU A 79 7.32 -3.98 5.80
N GLY A 80 8.26 -4.29 4.89
CA GLY A 80 7.99 -4.41 3.45
C GLY A 80 7.64 -3.08 2.78
N LEU A 81 7.94 -1.97 3.46
CA LEU A 81 7.67 -0.61 3.03
C LEU A 81 8.84 0.04 2.31
N ALA A 82 10.04 -0.54 2.40
CA ALA A 82 11.21 -0.05 1.71
C ALA A 82 10.94 0.08 0.21
N TRP A 83 11.29 1.24 -0.33
CA TRP A 83 11.16 1.52 -1.74
C TRP A 83 12.32 0.88 -2.48
N ALA A 84 12.06 -0.23 -3.18
CA ALA A 84 13.08 -0.87 -3.97
C ALA A 84 13.63 0.12 -5.01
N PRO A 85 14.97 0.23 -5.16
CA PRO A 85 15.55 1.01 -6.24
C PRO A 85 15.16 0.36 -7.57
N VAL A 86 14.84 1.20 -8.55
CA VAL A 86 14.51 0.77 -9.91
C VAL A 86 15.44 1.51 -10.86
N SER A 87 16.03 0.79 -11.81
CA SER A 87 16.81 1.40 -12.88
C SER A 87 15.92 2.25 -13.77
N THR A 88 16.30 3.50 -14.01
CA THR A 88 15.60 4.37 -14.94
C THR A 88 15.92 3.98 -16.38
N GLY A 89 14.91 3.89 -17.23
CA GLY A 89 15.02 3.51 -18.64
C GLY A 89 15.32 2.03 -18.90
N ALA A 90 15.41 1.19 -17.86
CA ALA A 90 15.81 -0.21 -17.99
C ALA A 90 15.04 -1.13 -17.04
N CYS A 91 15.09 -2.44 -17.36
CA CYS A 91 14.51 -3.50 -16.55
C CYS A 91 15.57 -4.21 -15.71
N THR A 92 15.28 -4.40 -14.43
CA THR A 92 16.04 -5.30 -13.55
C THR A 92 15.26 -6.59 -13.40
N LEU A 93 15.91 -7.72 -13.71
CA LEU A 93 15.36 -9.05 -13.43
C LEU A 93 15.31 -9.27 -11.92
N VAL A 94 14.17 -9.75 -11.43
CA VAL A 94 14.03 -10.10 -10.02
C VAL A 94 14.57 -11.51 -9.85
N SER A 95 15.73 -11.65 -9.21
CA SER A 95 16.23 -12.95 -8.76
C SER A 95 15.63 -13.30 -7.41
N GLU A 96 15.22 -14.56 -7.24
CA GLU A 96 14.66 -15.07 -5.97
C GLU A 96 15.67 -15.04 -4.82
N GLU A 97 16.97 -14.94 -5.13
CA GLU A 97 18.08 -14.98 -4.17
C GLU A 97 18.38 -13.65 -3.47
N ALA A 98 17.66 -12.57 -3.78
CA ALA A 98 17.83 -11.29 -3.10
C ALA A 98 17.10 -11.23 -1.74
N ALA A 99 17.03 -12.35 -1.01
CA ALA A 99 16.56 -12.38 0.38
C ALA A 99 17.64 -11.74 1.27
N ARG A 100 17.47 -10.43 1.50
CA ARG A 100 18.40 -9.61 2.28
C ARG A 100 18.54 -10.15 3.70
N GLN A 101 19.76 -10.06 4.23
CA GLN A 101 20.04 -10.27 5.64
C GLN A 101 19.35 -9.15 6.43
N THR A 102 18.19 -9.45 7.02
CA THR A 102 17.48 -8.51 7.88
C THR A 102 18.36 -8.19 9.09
N SER A 103 18.70 -6.91 9.26
CA SER A 103 19.35 -6.41 10.47
C SER A 103 18.43 -6.65 11.68
N SER A 104 19.02 -6.81 12.86
CA SER A 104 18.28 -7.05 14.11
C SER A 104 17.62 -5.77 14.61
N VAL A 105 16.60 -5.29 13.89
CA VAL A 105 15.81 -4.12 14.29
C VAL A 105 14.49 -4.58 14.90
N ARG A 106 14.13 -3.95 16.03
CA ARG A 106 12.86 -4.20 16.72
C ARG A 106 11.93 -3.02 16.49
N VAL A 107 10.73 -3.31 16.04
CA VAL A 107 9.76 -2.34 15.54
C VAL A 107 8.46 -2.46 16.33
N ASP A 108 8.09 -1.39 17.03
CA ASP A 108 6.84 -1.33 17.78
C ASP A 108 5.82 -0.52 16.97
N LEU A 109 4.68 -1.13 16.64
CA LEU A 109 3.54 -0.48 15.99
C LEU A 109 2.58 0.09 17.05
N ARG A 110 2.41 1.40 17.03
CA ARG A 110 1.62 2.15 18.02
C ARG A 110 0.15 2.18 17.64
N ASP A 111 -0.69 1.96 18.63
CA ASP A 111 -2.12 2.22 18.53
C ASP A 111 -2.39 3.71 18.76
N LEU A 112 -2.87 4.41 17.73
CA LEU A 112 -3.30 5.81 17.77
C LEU A 112 -4.81 5.96 17.50
N SER A 113 -5.60 4.93 17.81
CA SER A 113 -7.03 4.92 17.58
C SER A 113 -7.74 6.14 18.22
N PRO A 114 -8.76 6.72 17.57
CA PRO A 114 -9.22 6.43 16.22
C PRO A 114 -8.32 7.07 15.14
N VAL A 115 -8.24 6.39 13.99
CA VAL A 115 -7.57 6.90 12.78
C VAL A 115 -8.59 6.96 11.65
N THR A 116 -8.72 8.14 11.04
CA THR A 116 -9.64 8.42 9.94
C THR A 116 -8.85 8.86 8.73
N MET A 117 -9.24 8.37 7.55
CA MET A 117 -8.73 8.84 6.27
C MET A 117 -9.78 9.71 5.60
N LEU A 118 -9.38 10.85 5.04
CA LEU A 118 -10.24 11.68 4.20
C LEU A 118 -9.80 11.52 2.75
N LEU A 119 -10.71 11.11 1.87
CA LEU A 119 -10.48 11.01 0.43
C LEU A 119 -11.22 12.17 -0.23
N ASP A 120 -10.47 13.16 -0.72
CA ASP A 120 -11.03 14.46 -1.16
C ASP A 120 -12.03 15.07 -0.15
N GLY A 121 -11.70 14.97 1.14
CA GLY A 121 -12.53 15.47 2.24
C GLY A 121 -13.65 14.53 2.69
N ALA A 122 -13.94 13.46 1.96
CA ALA A 122 -14.92 12.45 2.39
C ALA A 122 -14.29 11.48 3.39
N PRO A 123 -14.86 11.33 4.61
CA PRO A 123 -14.28 10.48 5.64
C PRO A 123 -14.47 8.99 5.34
N VAL A 124 -13.41 8.24 5.60
CA VAL A 124 -13.30 6.79 5.53
C VAL A 124 -12.71 6.32 6.85
N GLY A 125 -13.48 5.52 7.60
CA GLY A 125 -12.97 4.90 8.83
C GLY A 125 -11.92 3.85 8.50
N LEU A 126 -10.80 3.86 9.23
CA LEU A 126 -9.83 2.78 9.18
C LEU A 126 -10.04 1.84 10.36
N GLU A 127 -10.00 0.55 10.11
CA GLU A 127 -10.14 -0.48 11.14
C GLU A 127 -8.78 -0.87 11.71
N PRO A 128 -8.62 -0.86 13.05
CA PRO A 128 -7.41 -1.38 13.66
C PRO A 128 -7.34 -2.90 13.49
N ARG A 129 -6.17 -3.39 13.11
CA ARG A 129 -5.85 -4.82 13.01
C ARG A 129 -4.54 -5.11 13.72
N ALA A 130 -4.55 -6.13 14.55
CA ALA A 130 -3.33 -6.62 15.17
C ALA A 130 -2.39 -7.14 14.08
N PHE A 131 -1.16 -6.64 14.06
CA PHE A 131 -0.12 -7.14 13.19
C PHE A 131 0.48 -8.41 13.81
N PRO A 132 0.65 -9.49 13.03
CA PRO A 132 1.23 -10.73 13.56
C PRO A 132 2.65 -10.48 14.03
N ASP A 133 3.02 -11.05 15.18
CA ASP A 133 4.39 -10.98 15.68
C ASP A 133 5.30 -11.86 14.82
N VAL A 134 5.93 -11.26 13.82
CA VAL A 134 6.88 -11.95 12.93
C VAL A 134 8.20 -12.10 13.68
N ALA A 135 8.42 -13.29 14.26
CA ALA A 135 9.66 -13.69 14.93
C ALA A 135 10.07 -12.79 16.12
N GLY A 136 9.14 -12.10 16.79
CA GLY A 136 9.44 -11.21 17.92
C GLY A 136 9.91 -9.81 17.51
N LEU A 137 9.91 -9.50 16.21
CA LEU A 137 10.53 -8.31 15.64
C LEU A 137 9.53 -7.17 15.41
N VAL A 138 8.28 -7.48 15.07
CA VAL A 138 7.25 -6.49 14.73
C VAL A 138 5.98 -6.81 15.49
N SER A 139 5.53 -5.91 16.37
CA SER A 139 4.29 -6.13 17.12
C SER A 139 3.46 -4.85 17.22
N GLY A 140 2.13 -4.97 17.23
CA GLY A 140 1.21 -3.86 17.50
C GLY A 140 0.05 -3.75 16.51
N VAL A 141 -0.38 -2.53 16.17
CA VAL A 141 -1.62 -2.28 15.41
C VAL A 141 -1.35 -1.57 14.08
N VAL A 142 -2.00 -2.03 13.01
CA VAL A 142 -2.10 -1.33 11.72
C VAL A 142 -3.54 -0.92 11.46
N PHE A 143 -3.74 0.22 10.82
CA PHE A 143 -5.07 0.73 10.48
C PHE A 143 -5.31 0.53 9.00
N VAL A 144 -6.33 -0.22 8.62
CA VAL A 144 -6.59 -0.54 7.20
C VAL A 144 -7.98 -0.08 6.78
N ALA A 145 -8.11 0.34 5.53
CA ALA A 145 -9.40 0.61 4.93
C ALA A 145 -10.20 -0.70 4.75
N PRO A 146 -11.54 -0.60 4.62
CA PRO A 146 -12.37 -1.73 4.20
C PRO A 146 -11.89 -2.31 2.87
N ALA A 147 -11.85 -3.64 2.74
CA ALA A 147 -11.29 -4.34 1.57
C ALA A 147 -12.05 -4.08 0.26
N ASP A 148 -13.31 -3.66 0.36
CA ASP A 148 -14.21 -3.32 -0.74
C ASP A 148 -14.42 -1.81 -0.90
N LEU A 149 -13.53 -1.00 -0.31
CA LEU A 149 -13.57 0.45 -0.46
C LEU A 149 -13.42 0.83 -1.94
N VAL A 150 -14.49 1.44 -2.45
CA VAL A 150 -14.60 1.96 -3.81
C VAL A 150 -14.65 3.48 -3.74
N VAL A 151 -13.83 4.13 -4.58
CA VAL A 151 -13.82 5.58 -4.69
C VAL A 151 -13.99 6.04 -6.13
N PRO A 152 -14.45 7.28 -6.34
CA PRO A 152 -14.45 7.89 -7.66
C PRO A 152 -13.03 7.93 -8.25
N GLN A 153 -12.90 7.66 -9.55
CA GLN A 153 -11.61 7.78 -10.24
C GLN A 153 -10.99 9.18 -10.11
N ALA A 154 -11.82 10.20 -9.94
CA ALA A 154 -11.40 11.58 -9.77
C ALA A 154 -10.77 11.89 -8.40
N THR A 155 -10.66 10.91 -7.47
CA THR A 155 -10.03 11.15 -6.18
C THR A 155 -8.61 11.68 -6.36
N LYS A 156 -8.22 12.80 -5.77
CA LYS A 156 -6.88 13.38 -5.99
C LYS A 156 -6.03 13.47 -4.73
N SER A 157 -6.68 13.55 -3.58
CA SER A 157 -6.04 13.87 -2.32
C SER A 157 -6.49 12.95 -1.20
N ILE A 158 -5.57 12.72 -0.28
CA ILE A 158 -5.75 11.89 0.90
C ILE A 158 -5.24 12.67 2.10
N THR A 159 -6.03 12.76 3.16
CA THR A 159 -5.59 13.30 4.45
C THR A 159 -5.76 12.22 5.48
N LEU A 160 -4.80 12.05 6.40
CA LEU A 160 -4.99 11.17 7.55
C LEU A 160 -5.18 12.00 8.81
N GLN A 161 -6.10 11.57 9.65
CA GLN A 161 -6.42 12.23 10.91
C GLN A 161 -6.37 11.21 12.03
N THR A 162 -5.67 11.58 13.09
CA THR A 162 -5.67 10.90 14.38
C THR A 162 -6.39 11.79 15.38
N ALA A 163 -6.69 11.29 16.58
CA ALA A 163 -7.31 12.10 17.64
C ALA A 163 -6.56 13.41 17.96
N ASN A 164 -5.22 13.43 17.79
CA ASN A 164 -4.37 14.50 18.27
C ASN A 164 -3.68 15.30 17.15
N ALA A 165 -3.78 14.85 15.90
CA ALA A 165 -3.07 15.45 14.78
C ALA A 165 -3.70 15.08 13.43
N ALA A 166 -3.63 16.02 12.49
CA ALA A 166 -3.85 15.74 11.08
C ALA A 166 -2.49 15.61 10.37
N VAL A 167 -2.30 14.50 9.68
CA VAL A 167 -1.24 14.34 8.68
C VAL A 167 -1.69 15.12 7.45
N ALA A 168 -0.80 15.95 6.89
CA ALA A 168 -1.10 16.87 5.80
C ALA A 168 -1.74 16.19 4.57
N GLY A 169 -2.44 16.96 3.75
CA GLY A 169 -3.04 16.49 2.50
C GLY A 169 -1.96 15.97 1.54
N LEU A 170 -2.05 14.68 1.23
CA LEU A 170 -1.20 13.92 0.33
C LEU A 170 -1.88 13.83 -1.03
N GLU A 171 -1.22 14.32 -2.08
CA GLU A 171 -1.73 14.19 -3.44
C GLU A 171 -1.35 12.83 -4.03
N LEU A 172 -2.34 12.08 -4.51
CA LEU A 172 -2.13 10.82 -5.23
C LEU A 172 -1.41 11.09 -6.56
N PRO A 173 -0.47 10.22 -6.96
CA PRO A 173 0.15 10.35 -8.28
C PRO A 173 -0.91 10.18 -9.37
N GLU A 174 -0.68 10.82 -10.53
CA GLU A 174 -1.51 10.61 -11.71
C GLU A 174 -0.91 9.46 -12.54
N LEU A 175 -1.76 8.52 -12.97
CA LEU A 175 -1.32 7.53 -13.96
C LEU A 175 -1.02 8.25 -15.27
N PRO A 176 0.14 7.99 -15.89
CA PRO A 176 0.53 8.67 -17.12
C PRO A 176 -0.31 8.12 -18.28
N ALA A 177 -1.42 8.79 -18.59
CA ALA A 177 -2.25 8.46 -19.75
C ALA A 177 -1.97 9.43 -20.92
N PRO A 178 -1.87 8.93 -22.17
CA PRO A 178 -1.95 7.53 -22.58
C PRO A 178 -0.59 6.80 -22.47
N VAL A 179 -0.60 5.56 -21.99
CA VAL A 179 0.51 4.59 -22.15
C VAL A 179 0.45 4.02 -23.56
N ARG A 180 1.57 4.02 -24.28
CA ARG A 180 1.70 3.47 -25.62
C ARG A 180 2.75 2.38 -25.65
N LEU A 181 2.38 1.22 -26.18
CA LEU A 181 3.31 0.13 -26.49
C LEU A 181 3.71 0.27 -27.96
N VAL A 182 4.95 0.67 -28.21
CA VAL A 182 5.54 0.78 -29.55
C VAL A 182 6.09 -0.59 -29.93
N ASP A 183 5.93 -0.98 -31.20
CA ASP A 183 6.29 -2.31 -31.73
C ASP A 183 5.43 -3.47 -31.20
N ALA A 184 4.34 -3.14 -30.50
CA ALA A 184 3.32 -4.11 -30.08
C ALA A 184 2.08 -4.03 -30.96
N VAL A 185 1.50 -5.19 -31.30
CA VAL A 185 0.26 -5.28 -32.10
C VAL A 185 -0.91 -5.57 -31.19
N ALA A 186 -1.85 -4.62 -31.07
CA ALA A 186 -3.07 -4.79 -30.29
C ALA A 186 -4.01 -5.83 -30.94
N ASN A 187 -4.59 -6.71 -30.11
CA ASN A 187 -5.56 -7.73 -30.50
C ASN A 187 -6.49 -8.02 -29.31
N ASP A 188 -7.75 -7.59 -29.39
CA ASP A 188 -8.81 -7.87 -28.39
C ASP A 188 -8.38 -7.68 -26.92
N GLY A 189 -7.78 -6.52 -26.60
CA GLY A 189 -7.34 -6.19 -25.24
C GLY A 189 -6.03 -6.84 -24.80
N THR A 190 -5.39 -7.61 -25.69
CA THR A 190 -4.02 -8.12 -25.53
C THR A 190 -3.08 -7.47 -26.54
N PHE A 191 -1.79 -7.43 -26.24
CA PHE A 191 -0.78 -6.93 -27.18
C PHE A 191 0.21 -8.04 -27.52
N THR A 192 0.39 -8.30 -28.81
CA THR A 192 1.41 -9.23 -29.30
C THR A 192 2.75 -8.49 -29.45
N VAL A 193 3.84 -9.08 -28.97
CA VAL A 193 5.20 -8.53 -29.09
C VAL A 193 6.16 -9.57 -29.66
N ASP A 194 7.19 -9.11 -30.37
CA ASP A 194 8.18 -9.98 -30.98
C ASP A 194 9.31 -10.41 -30.01
N ALA A 195 10.23 -11.23 -30.51
CA ALA A 195 11.36 -11.76 -29.73
C ALA A 195 12.41 -10.71 -29.35
N THR A 196 12.33 -9.48 -29.87
CA THR A 196 13.19 -8.36 -29.47
C THR A 196 12.58 -7.58 -28.30
N GLY A 197 11.30 -7.75 -28.00
CA GLY A 197 10.55 -7.00 -26.99
C GLY A 197 9.86 -5.77 -27.59
N PHE A 198 9.61 -4.74 -26.79
CA PHE A 198 8.87 -3.55 -27.22
C PHE A 198 9.28 -2.30 -26.43
N ALA A 199 8.98 -1.12 -26.96
CA ALA A 199 9.16 0.12 -26.21
C ALA A 199 7.85 0.58 -25.57
N VAL A 200 7.97 1.20 -24.41
CA VAL A 200 6.89 1.85 -23.69
C VAL A 200 7.12 3.35 -23.79
N THR A 201 6.10 4.09 -24.21
CA THR A 201 6.07 5.55 -24.16
C THR A 201 4.90 6.00 -23.29
N THR A 202 5.18 6.88 -22.33
CA THR A 202 4.19 7.50 -21.44
C THR A 202 4.37 9.01 -21.45
N ALA A 203 3.43 9.75 -20.84
CA ALA A 203 3.74 11.11 -20.43
C ALA A 203 4.91 11.10 -19.42
N PRO A 204 5.79 12.12 -19.42
CA PRO A 204 6.79 12.27 -18.38
C PRO A 204 6.16 12.28 -16.99
N ALA A 205 6.82 11.65 -16.02
CA ALA A 205 6.39 11.71 -14.63
C ALA A 205 6.48 13.15 -14.10
N ARG A 206 5.57 13.53 -13.18
CA ARG A 206 5.53 14.88 -12.61
C ARG A 206 6.26 14.92 -11.27
N GLY A 207 7.12 15.92 -11.09
CA GLY A 207 7.79 16.17 -9.81
C GLY A 207 8.60 14.95 -9.36
N ASP A 208 8.29 14.44 -8.16
CA ASP A 208 8.95 13.28 -7.54
C ASP A 208 8.26 11.94 -7.87
N ASP A 209 7.32 11.94 -8.81
CA ASP A 209 6.68 10.72 -9.28
C ASP A 209 7.66 9.87 -10.07
N ARG A 210 7.58 8.56 -9.88
CA ARG A 210 8.26 7.57 -10.72
C ARG A 210 7.26 6.61 -11.31
N ILE A 211 7.48 6.21 -12.55
CA ILE A 211 6.65 5.22 -13.23
C ILE A 211 7.44 3.92 -13.27
N VAL A 212 6.86 2.89 -12.68
CA VAL A 212 7.43 1.54 -12.63
C VAL A 212 6.53 0.61 -13.43
N VAL A 213 7.13 -0.24 -14.24
CA VAL A 213 6.43 -1.33 -14.93
C VAL A 213 6.88 -2.64 -14.31
N GLU A 214 5.97 -3.33 -13.66
CA GLU A 214 6.20 -4.69 -13.15
C GLU A 214 5.75 -5.69 -14.21
N VAL A 215 6.63 -6.63 -14.56
CA VAL A 215 6.35 -7.70 -15.52
C VAL A 215 6.03 -8.96 -14.72
N LEU A 216 4.77 -9.39 -14.79
CA LEU A 216 4.28 -10.61 -14.14
C LEU A 216 4.11 -11.72 -15.17
N ARG A 217 4.47 -12.95 -14.80
CA ARG A 217 4.25 -14.14 -15.62
C ARG A 217 3.68 -15.26 -14.76
N GLY A 218 2.49 -15.73 -15.11
CA GLY A 218 1.73 -16.65 -14.25
C GLY A 218 1.50 -16.08 -12.84
N GLY A 219 1.37 -14.75 -12.72
CA GLY A 219 1.24 -14.04 -11.45
C GLY A 219 2.54 -13.81 -10.67
N VAL A 220 3.69 -14.30 -11.16
CA VAL A 220 5.00 -14.14 -10.48
C VAL A 220 5.75 -12.96 -11.08
N LEU A 221 6.30 -12.09 -10.22
CA LEU A 221 7.13 -10.96 -10.64
C LEU A 221 8.45 -11.45 -11.27
N ARG A 222 8.69 -11.07 -12.53
CA ARG A 222 9.87 -11.45 -13.30
C ARG A 222 10.87 -10.32 -13.43
N ALA A 223 10.37 -9.12 -13.69
CA ALA A 223 11.19 -7.93 -13.88
C ALA A 223 10.49 -6.71 -13.32
N ARG A 224 11.30 -5.75 -12.86
CA ARG A 224 10.85 -4.41 -12.51
C ARG A 224 11.60 -3.42 -13.37
N CYS A 225 10.86 -2.63 -14.11
CA CYS A 225 11.40 -1.66 -15.07
C CYS A 225 11.04 -0.25 -14.63
N GLY A 226 11.99 0.69 -14.70
CA GLY A 226 11.73 2.09 -14.43
C GLY A 226 11.61 2.85 -15.73
N VAL A 227 10.57 3.64 -15.90
CA VAL A 227 10.50 4.59 -17.01
C VAL A 227 11.46 5.73 -16.73
N ASP A 228 12.17 6.19 -17.76
CA ASP A 228 13.06 7.34 -17.64
C ASP A 228 12.27 8.66 -17.45
N THR A 229 12.99 9.73 -17.21
CA THR A 229 12.40 11.07 -17.00
C THR A 229 11.73 11.64 -18.24
N THR A 230 12.00 11.08 -19.42
CA THR A 230 11.36 11.48 -20.69
C THR A 230 10.09 10.69 -21.00
N GLY A 231 9.74 9.71 -20.15
CA GLY A 231 8.58 8.85 -20.36
C GLY A 231 8.86 7.65 -21.26
N HIS A 232 10.13 7.28 -21.45
CA HIS A 232 10.52 6.14 -22.28
C HIS A 232 11.08 4.98 -21.47
N LEU A 233 10.82 3.76 -21.96
CA LEU A 233 11.36 2.52 -21.42
C LEU A 233 11.43 1.48 -22.55
N ARG A 234 12.51 0.69 -22.58
CA ARG A 234 12.57 -0.52 -23.42
C ARG A 234 12.38 -1.75 -22.53
N ILE A 235 11.45 -2.62 -22.90
CA ILE A 235 11.25 -3.93 -22.25
C ILE A 235 11.71 -5.01 -23.21
N ASP A 236 12.86 -5.59 -22.92
CA ASP A 236 13.44 -6.65 -23.75
C ASP A 236 12.76 -8.00 -23.50
N ALA A 237 12.82 -8.91 -24.47
CA ALA A 237 12.20 -10.24 -24.35
C ALA A 237 12.70 -11.05 -23.14
N ALA A 238 13.93 -10.80 -22.69
CA ALA A 238 14.48 -11.41 -21.47
C ALA A 238 13.68 -11.00 -20.22
N ALA A 239 13.24 -9.75 -20.12
CA ALA A 239 12.43 -9.25 -19.02
C ALA A 239 11.01 -9.87 -19.00
N LEU A 240 10.50 -10.26 -20.16
CA LEU A 240 9.23 -11.00 -20.31
C LEU A 240 9.35 -12.49 -19.91
N GLY A 241 10.58 -12.99 -19.76
CA GLY A 241 10.84 -14.39 -19.43
C GLY A 241 10.61 -15.36 -20.60
N GLY A 242 10.68 -14.88 -21.86
CA GLY A 242 10.50 -15.69 -23.08
C GLY A 242 9.07 -15.65 -23.66
N ALA A 243 8.78 -16.50 -24.65
CA ALA A 243 7.48 -16.55 -25.33
C ALA A 243 6.33 -16.99 -24.40
N GLY A 244 5.15 -16.39 -24.53
CA GLY A 244 3.96 -16.67 -23.72
C GLY A 244 3.24 -15.40 -23.22
N GLU A 245 2.20 -15.60 -22.41
CA GLU A 245 1.45 -14.50 -21.80
C GLU A 245 2.23 -13.90 -20.61
N ALA A 246 2.24 -12.58 -20.55
CA ALA A 246 2.70 -11.80 -19.42
C ALA A 246 1.72 -10.65 -19.13
N THR A 247 1.72 -10.17 -17.89
CA THR A 247 0.93 -9.01 -17.47
C THR A 247 1.90 -7.89 -17.11
N LEU A 248 1.70 -6.72 -17.70
CA LEU A 248 2.39 -5.50 -17.34
C LEU A 248 1.53 -4.75 -16.33
N VAL A 249 2.08 -4.44 -15.17
CA VAL A 249 1.45 -3.56 -14.18
C VAL A 249 2.18 -2.23 -14.21
N PHE A 250 1.53 -1.21 -14.77
CA PHE A 250 2.03 0.16 -14.75
C PHE A 250 1.65 0.79 -13.42
N ARG A 251 2.65 1.25 -12.70
CA ARG A 251 2.50 1.83 -11.38
C ARG A 251 3.13 3.21 -11.34
N ALA A 252 2.32 4.24 -11.10
CA ALA A 252 2.82 5.56 -10.73
C ALA A 252 3.01 5.58 -9.21
N GLN A 253 4.22 5.89 -8.74
CA GLN A 253 4.56 5.93 -7.33
C GLN A 253 5.05 7.31 -6.93
N ARG A 254 4.64 7.77 -5.76
CA ARG A 254 5.15 8.98 -5.10
C ARG A 254 5.65 8.62 -3.70
N HIS A 255 6.86 9.06 -3.37
CA HIS A 255 7.33 9.14 -1.98
C HIS A 255 7.11 10.55 -1.50
N LEU A 256 6.72 10.69 -0.25
CA LEU A 256 6.87 11.93 0.47
C LEU A 256 7.51 11.61 1.81
N LEU A 257 8.73 12.10 2.01
CA LEU A 257 9.36 12.14 3.31
C LEU A 257 9.23 13.54 3.88
N ARG A 258 8.63 13.66 5.06
CA ARG A 258 8.49 14.93 5.76
C ARG A 258 8.95 14.77 7.20
N ASP A 259 10.00 15.49 7.55
CA ASP A 259 10.53 15.55 8.90
C ASP A 259 10.22 16.91 9.52
N ASP A 260 9.38 16.89 10.55
CA ASP A 260 9.10 18.03 11.40
C ASP A 260 9.78 17.80 12.77
N ALA A 261 9.97 18.84 13.59
CA ALA A 261 10.72 18.77 14.85
C ALA A 261 10.19 17.73 15.87
N THR A 262 8.98 17.21 15.67
CA THR A 262 8.30 16.29 16.59
C THR A 262 7.87 14.97 15.95
N SER A 263 7.99 14.83 14.63
CA SER A 263 7.52 13.64 13.91
C SER A 263 8.12 13.54 12.51
N SER A 264 8.39 12.31 12.09
CA SER A 264 8.67 11.98 10.69
C SER A 264 7.44 11.32 10.06
N LEU A 265 7.12 11.71 8.83
CA LEU A 265 6.10 11.11 7.98
C LEU A 265 6.79 10.53 6.74
N ASP A 266 6.61 9.24 6.53
CA ASP A 266 6.93 8.57 5.28
C ASP A 266 5.62 8.14 4.61
N ALA A 267 5.27 8.75 3.50
CA ALA A 267 4.08 8.41 2.74
C ALA A 267 4.45 7.81 1.38
N ARG A 268 3.86 6.64 1.11
CA ARG A 268 3.94 5.92 -0.16
C ARG A 268 2.56 5.90 -0.79
N LEU A 269 2.46 6.54 -1.94
CA LEU A 269 1.22 6.67 -2.70
C LEU A 269 1.42 6.00 -4.04
N GLU A 270 0.49 5.13 -4.41
CA GLU A 270 0.58 4.34 -5.64
C GLU A 270 -0.74 4.34 -6.40
N ARG A 271 -0.61 4.40 -7.72
CA ARG A 271 -1.70 4.13 -8.65
C ARG A 271 -1.29 3.09 -9.67
N ASP A 272 -2.14 2.09 -9.86
CA ASP A 272 -1.85 0.92 -10.70
C ASP A 272 -2.86 0.80 -11.85
N VAL A 273 -2.36 0.41 -13.03
CA VAL A 273 -3.15 -0.07 -14.17
C VAL A 273 -2.50 -1.30 -14.80
N GLU A 274 -3.31 -2.29 -15.15
CA GLU A 274 -2.85 -3.56 -15.73
C GLU A 274 -3.07 -3.61 -17.24
N VAL A 275 -2.10 -4.16 -17.96
CA VAL A 275 -2.15 -4.41 -19.41
C VAL A 275 -1.63 -5.81 -19.69
N ARG A 276 -2.35 -6.58 -20.53
CA ARG A 276 -1.94 -7.94 -20.90
C ARG A 276 -1.17 -7.95 -22.20
N VAL A 277 -0.06 -8.70 -22.22
CA VAL A 277 0.80 -8.89 -23.39
C VAL A 277 1.06 -10.37 -23.66
N VAL A 278 1.27 -10.71 -24.92
CA VAL A 278 1.62 -12.06 -25.39
C VAL A 278 2.89 -11.95 -26.22
N ALA A 279 4.00 -12.47 -25.69
CA ALA A 279 5.26 -12.58 -26.41
C ALA A 279 5.26 -13.81 -27.33
N ARG A 280 5.68 -13.65 -28.58
CA ARG A 280 5.82 -14.74 -29.56
C ARG A 280 7.23 -15.27 -29.65
#